data_AF-A0A925PS15-F1
#
_entry.id   AF-A0A925PS15-F1
#
_cell.length_a   1.000
_cell.length_b   1.000
_cell.length_c   1.000
_cell.angle_alpha   90.00
_cell.angle_beta   90.00
_cell.angle_gamma   90.00
#
_symmetry.space_group_name_H-M   'P 1'
#
loop_
_entity.id
_entity.type
_entity.pdbx_description
1 polymer ?
#
loop_
_entity_poly.entity_id
_entity_poly.type
_entity_poly.pdbx_seq_one_letter_code
_entity_poly.pdbx_strand_id
1 'polypeptide(L)' 'MDQERASPVLQKNWQDLIKPTTLNVNPGRDPERFATVVADPLERGFGLTLGNALRRVL' A
#
# COMPACT_ATOMS: atom_id res chain seq x y z
N MET A 1 -37.86 9.11 -17.51
CA MET A 1 -37.06 9.42 -16.30
C MET A 1 -36.38 8.11 -15.90
N ASP A 2 -35.48 7.64 -16.74
CA ASP A 2 -34.71 6.42 -16.48
C ASP A 2 -33.46 6.85 -15.71
N GLN A 3 -33.59 6.89 -14.39
CA GLN A 3 -32.44 7.15 -13.52
C GLN A 3 -31.56 5.91 -13.55
N GLU A 4 -30.54 5.96 -14.40
CA GLU A 4 -29.41 5.05 -14.47
C GLU A 4 -28.85 4.86 -13.05
N ARG A 5 -29.26 3.77 -12.40
CA ARG A 5 -28.73 3.37 -11.10
C ARG A 5 -27.29 2.96 -11.33
N ALA A 6 -26.36 3.91 -11.13
CA ALA A 6 -24.94 3.60 -10.97
C ALA A 6 -24.84 2.42 -10.00
N SER A 7 -24.35 1.30 -10.52
CA SER A 7 -24.41 0.02 -9.85
C SER A 7 -23.57 0.08 -8.56
N PRO A 8 -24.10 -0.38 -7.41
CA PRO A 8 -23.39 -0.36 -6.11
C PRO A 8 -22.05 -1.13 -6.10
N VAL A 9 -21.74 -1.82 -7.20
CA VAL A 9 -20.49 -2.50 -7.49
C VAL A 9 -19.32 -1.51 -7.68
N LEU A 10 -19.57 -0.37 -8.35
CA LEU A 10 -18.52 0.65 -8.60
C LEU A 10 -18.04 1.30 -7.31
N GLN A 11 -18.93 1.49 -6.34
CA GLN A 11 -18.61 2.12 -5.05
C GLN A 11 -17.79 1.19 -4.13
N LYS A 12 -17.97 -0.14 -4.25
CA LYS A 12 -17.18 -1.14 -3.52
C LYS A 12 -15.74 -1.25 -4.03
N ASN A 13 -15.53 -1.15 -5.34
CA ASN A 13 -14.20 -1.28 -5.96
C ASN A 13 -13.16 -0.23 -5.51
N TRP A 14 -13.58 0.91 -4.98
CA TRP A 14 -12.66 1.95 -4.48
C TRP A 14 -12.54 2.02 -2.95
N GLN A 15 -13.24 1.16 -2.20
CA GLN A 15 -13.16 1.10 -0.73
C GLN A 15 -12.33 -0.08 -0.21
N ASP A 16 -12.17 -1.14 -1.00
CA ASP A 16 -11.41 -2.34 -0.61
C ASP A 16 -9.93 -2.24 -0.98
N LEU A 17 -9.32 -1.07 -0.71
CA LEU A 17 -7.86 -0.94 -0.74
C LEU A 17 -7.27 -1.96 0.23
N ILE A 18 -6.54 -2.97 -0.26
CA ILE A 18 -5.79 -3.91 0.58
C ILE A 18 -4.82 -3.09 1.42
N LYS A 19 -5.17 -2.89 2.69
CA LYS A 19 -4.26 -2.31 3.68
C LYS A 19 -3.16 -3.34 3.92
N PRO A 20 -1.87 -2.96 3.87
CA PRO A 20 -0.79 -3.87 4.20
C PRO A 20 -1.01 -4.40 5.62
N THR A 21 -1.23 -5.70 5.74
CA THR A 21 -1.50 -6.36 7.03
C THR A 21 -0.23 -6.67 7.80
N THR A 22 0.92 -6.68 7.12
CA THR A 22 2.20 -7.08 7.73
C THR A 22 3.31 -6.09 7.34
N LEU A 23 4.04 -5.63 8.36
CA LEU A 23 5.31 -4.92 8.21
C LEU A 23 6.40 -5.76 8.87
N ASN A 24 7.30 -6.31 8.06
CA ASN A 24 8.45 -7.06 8.55
C ASN A 24 9.70 -6.18 8.49
N VAL A 25 10.40 -6.05 9.62
CA VAL A 25 11.65 -5.30 9.73
C VAL A 25 12.76 -6.28 10.09
N ASN A 26 13.71 -6.44 9.17
CA ASN A 26 14.90 -7.25 9.38
C ASN A 26 16.11 -6.35 9.65
N PRO A 27 16.72 -6.40 10.85
CA PRO A 27 17.92 -5.62 11.15
C PRO A 27 19.09 -6.05 10.27
N GLY A 28 19.87 -5.09 9.80
CA GLY A 28 21.09 -5.33 9.04
C GLY A 28 22.27 -5.75 9.92
N ARG A 29 23.45 -5.86 9.32
CA ARG A 29 24.70 -6.23 10.02
C ARG A 29 25.06 -5.25 11.16
N ASP A 30 24.75 -3.97 10.97
CA ASP A 30 24.78 -2.94 12.01
C ASP A 30 23.34 -2.42 12.19
N PRO A 31 22.59 -2.93 13.19
CA PRO A 31 21.17 -2.63 13.37
C PRO A 31 20.87 -1.15 13.65
N GLU A 32 21.86 -0.38 14.11
CA GLU A 32 21.69 1.06 14.36
C GLU A 32 21.73 1.88 13.06
N ARG A 33 22.30 1.31 11.98
CA ARG A 33 22.52 2.02 10.71
C ARG A 33 21.77 1.41 9.54
N PHE A 34 21.49 0.12 9.57
CA PHE A 34 20.91 -0.61 8.44
C PHE A 34 19.75 -1.49 8.89
N ALA A 35 18.65 -1.41 8.13
CA ALA A 35 17.53 -2.31 8.25
C ALA A 35 16.86 -2.50 6.88
N THR A 36 16.29 -3.68 6.66
CA THR A 36 15.46 -3.99 5.50
C THR A 36 14.01 -4.09 5.95
N VAL A 37 13.13 -3.32 5.31
CA VAL A 37 11.70 -3.31 5.62
C VAL A 37 10.93 -3.90 4.45
N VAL A 38 10.05 -4.86 4.73
CA VAL A 38 9.18 -5.52 3.73
C VAL A 38 7.73 -5.31 4.16
N ALA A 39 6.91 -4.77 3.24
CA ALA A 39 5.48 -4.59 3.44
C ALA A 39 4.72 -5.40 2.39
N ASP A 40 3.93 -6.38 2.84
CA ASP A 40 3.08 -7.22 2.02
C ASP A 40 1.79 -7.66 2.77
N PRO A 41 0.70 -8.01 2.05
CA PRO A 41 0.48 -7.78 0.63
C PRO A 41 0.20 -6.30 0.33
N LEU A 42 0.63 -5.83 -0.85
CA LEU A 42 0.33 -4.49 -1.37
C LEU A 42 -0.50 -4.59 -2.64
N GLU A 43 -1.40 -3.63 -2.82
CA GLU A 43 -2.09 -3.49 -4.10
C GLU A 43 -1.12 -3.22 -5.25
N ARG A 44 -1.48 -3.70 -6.43
CA ARG A 44 -0.72 -3.45 -7.65
C ARG A 44 -0.55 -1.94 -7.84
N GLY A 45 0.70 -1.49 -7.97
CA GLY A 45 1.04 -0.08 -8.16
C GLY A 45 1.31 0.71 -6.86
N PHE A 46 0.83 0.25 -5.70
CA PHE A 46 1.04 0.96 -4.43
C PHE A 46 2.50 0.94 -3.96
N GLY A 47 3.25 -0.12 -4.30
CA GLY A 47 4.68 -0.21 -3.98
C GLY A 47 5.51 0.96 -4.56
N LEU A 48 5.17 1.42 -5.77
CA LEU A 48 5.86 2.57 -6.39
C LEU A 48 5.47 3.89 -5.71
N THR A 49 4.17 4.11 -5.45
CA THR A 49 3.69 5.31 -4.76
C THR A 49 4.32 5.46 -3.38
N LEU A 50 4.29 4.38 -2.58
CA LEU A 50 4.86 4.38 -1.24
C LEU A 50 6.39 4.50 -1.26
N GLY A 51 7.06 3.75 -2.13
CA GLY A 51 8.53 3.81 -2.27
C GLY A 51 9.02 5.19 -2.70
N ASN A 52 8.31 5.85 -3.63
CA ASN A 52 8.64 7.21 -4.04
C ASN A 52 8.41 8.23 -2.92
N ALA A 53 7.33 8.10 -2.14
CA ALA A 53 7.07 8.99 -1.02
C ALA A 53 8.14 8.85 0.08
N LEU A 54 8.46 7.61 0.47
CA LEU A 54 9.46 7.33 1.50
C LEU A 54 10.85 7.84 1.09
N ARG A 55 11.29 7.60 -0.15
CA ARG A 55 12.59 8.10 -0.67
C ARG A 55 12.73 9.62 -0.69
N ARG A 56 11.63 10.37 -0.56
CA ARG A 56 11.65 11.85 -0.56
C ARG A 56 11.66 12.42 0.85
N VAL A 57 11.17 11.68 1.82
CA VAL A 57 10.98 12.15 3.21
C VAL A 57 12.08 11.63 4.12
N LEU A 58 12.57 10.42 3.87
CA LEU A 58 13.72 9.81 4.53
C LEU A 58 15.01 10.18 3.79
#